data_AF-A0AAF0RLN7-F1
#
_entry.id   AF-A0AAF0RLN7-F1
#
_cell.length_a   1.000
_cell.length_b   1.000
_cell.length_c   1.000
_cell.angle_alpha   90.00
_cell.angle_beta   90.00
_cell.angle_gamma   90.00
#
_symmetry.space_group_name_H-M   'P 1'
#
loop_
_entity.id
_entity.type
_entity.pdbx_description
1 polymer ?
#
loop_
_entity_poly.entity_id
_entity_poly.type
_entity_poly.pdbx_seq_one_letter_code
_entity_poly.pdbx_strand_id
1 'polypeptide(L)'
;MTDEPAKPRPRPCASCPFRRDVPSGVWAADEYDKLTRYDGPTYEQSPRVFMCHQGRRNEVCSGWLGHTDEPWEMLAVRIGVLDGSLDPSCAEYTTTVPLFPSGTAAAEHGKREMLSPGADAARTIDKVTKIRALRGDPVTKVDPFTGEPEA
;
A
#
# COMPACT_ATOMS: atom_id res chain seq x y z
N MET A 1 13.53 24.06 2.47
CA MET A 1 12.08 23.94 2.72
C MET A 1 11.92 22.69 3.55
N THR A 2 11.58 22.83 4.83
CA THR A 2 11.36 21.67 5.71
C THR A 2 10.00 21.09 5.35
N ASP A 3 9.98 20.06 4.51
CA ASP A 3 8.76 19.26 4.32
C ASP A 3 8.38 18.66 5.68
N GLU A 4 7.10 18.79 6.06
CA GLU A 4 6.54 18.17 7.26
C GLU A 4 6.81 16.65 7.20
N PRO A 5 7.26 16.01 8.31
CA PRO A 5 7.51 14.58 8.32
C PRO A 5 6.25 13.81 7.88
N ALA A 6 6.44 12.74 7.11
CA ALA A 6 5.32 11.96 6.64
C ALA A 6 4.66 11.23 7.81
N LYS A 7 3.33 11.28 7.85
CA LYS A 7 2.51 10.72 8.93
C LYS A 7 1.66 9.56 8.45
N PRO A 8 1.17 8.69 9.35
CA PRO A 8 0.22 7.67 8.96
C PRO A 8 -1.00 8.33 8.33
N ARG A 9 -1.49 7.75 7.23
CA ARG A 9 -2.84 8.06 6.80
C ARG A 9 -3.82 7.73 7.96
N PRO A 10 -4.95 8.42 8.12
CA PRO A 10 -5.82 8.19 9.29
C PRO A 10 -6.37 6.76 9.38
N ARG A 11 -6.54 6.09 8.25
CA ARG A 11 -6.99 4.70 8.16
C ARG A 11 -6.57 4.02 6.85
N PRO A 12 -6.40 2.69 6.83
CA PRO A 12 -6.20 1.94 5.59
C PRO A 12 -7.28 2.28 4.56
N CYS A 13 -6.86 2.70 3.35
CA CYS A 13 -7.81 3.04 2.28
C CYS A 13 -8.64 1.81 1.87
N ALA A 14 -9.83 2.02 1.30
CA ALA A 14 -10.71 0.92 0.91
C ALA A 14 -10.11 -0.02 -0.16
N SER A 15 -9.12 0.46 -0.93
CA SER A 15 -8.38 -0.37 -1.90
C SER A 15 -7.00 -0.77 -1.39
N CYS A 16 -6.71 -0.67 -0.09
CA CYS A 16 -5.38 -0.97 0.45
C CYS A 16 -5.07 -2.46 0.24
N PRO A 17 -3.89 -2.82 -0.29
CA PRO A 17 -3.56 -4.21 -0.56
C PRO A 17 -3.47 -5.06 0.72
N PHE A 18 -3.21 -4.46 1.88
CA PHE A 18 -3.17 -5.16 3.17
C PHE A 18 -4.56 -5.45 3.76
N ARG A 19 -5.65 -4.88 3.26
CA ARG A 19 -6.98 -5.12 3.84
C ARG A 19 -7.51 -6.50 3.47
N ARG A 20 -8.06 -7.23 4.45
CA ARG A 20 -8.69 -8.54 4.19
C ARG A 20 -9.98 -8.47 3.38
N ASP A 21 -10.64 -7.30 3.38
CA ASP A 21 -11.88 -7.06 2.65
C ASP A 21 -11.67 -6.40 1.27
N VAL A 22 -10.41 -6.21 0.83
CA VAL A 22 -10.14 -5.75 -0.54
C VAL A 22 -10.35 -6.90 -1.53
N PRO A 23 -10.98 -6.68 -2.70
CA PRO A 23 -10.99 -7.69 -3.76
C PRO A 23 -9.57 -8.02 -4.26
N SER A 24 -9.39 -9.23 -4.77
CA SER A 24 -8.17 -9.60 -5.50
C SER A 24 -8.11 -8.91 -6.86
N GLY A 25 -6.92 -8.70 -7.42
CA GLY A 25 -6.73 -8.14 -8.76
C GLY A 25 -6.96 -6.63 -8.87
N VAL A 26 -6.93 -5.89 -7.77
CA VAL A 26 -7.15 -4.42 -7.78
C VAL A 26 -5.92 -3.65 -8.26
N TRP A 27 -4.71 -4.10 -7.90
CA TRP A 27 -3.45 -3.46 -8.28
C TRP A 27 -2.65 -4.33 -9.25
N ALA A 28 -1.69 -3.74 -9.95
CA ALA A 28 -0.78 -4.46 -10.82
C ALA A 28 0.16 -5.41 -10.04
N ALA A 29 0.74 -6.40 -10.73
CA ALA A 29 1.57 -7.44 -10.12
C ALA A 29 2.73 -6.86 -9.30
N ASP A 30 3.38 -5.83 -9.86
CA ASP A 30 4.55 -5.18 -9.28
C ASP A 30 4.21 -4.45 -7.97
N GLU A 31 2.98 -3.93 -7.83
CA GLU A 31 2.50 -3.33 -6.59
C GLU A 31 2.40 -4.37 -5.47
N TYR A 32 1.94 -5.59 -5.78
CA TYR A 32 1.90 -6.69 -4.81
C TYR A 32 3.30 -7.27 -4.53
N ASP A 33 4.19 -7.32 -5.53
CA ASP A 33 5.58 -7.76 -5.33
C ASP A 33 6.32 -6.92 -4.29
N LYS A 34 6.03 -5.61 -4.23
CA LYS A 34 6.65 -4.69 -3.26
C LYS A 34 6.35 -5.07 -1.81
N LEU A 35 5.22 -5.72 -1.52
CA LEU A 35 4.76 -6.00 -0.15
C LEU A 35 5.66 -7.01 0.57
N THR A 36 6.13 -8.02 -0.15
CA THR A 36 6.98 -9.10 0.40
C THR A 36 8.32 -8.59 0.95
N ARG A 37 8.75 -7.39 0.52
CA ARG A 37 10.05 -6.80 0.87
C ARG A 37 10.18 -6.37 2.34
N TYR A 38 9.13 -6.54 3.14
CA TYR A 38 9.10 -6.13 4.53
C TYR A 38 8.95 -7.31 5.51
N ASP A 39 8.68 -8.52 5.01
CA ASP A 39 8.35 -9.68 5.85
C ASP A 39 9.57 -10.33 6.50
N GLY A 40 10.74 -10.15 5.91
CA GLY A 40 11.98 -10.80 6.33
C GLY A 40 12.59 -10.21 7.61
N PRO A 41 13.68 -10.81 8.12
CA PRO A 41 14.47 -10.21 9.18
C PRO A 41 15.03 -8.84 8.74
N THR A 42 15.40 -7.99 9.69
CA THR A 42 15.82 -6.59 9.45
C THR A 42 16.81 -6.43 8.29
N TYR A 43 17.78 -7.33 8.13
CA TYR A 43 18.82 -7.21 7.09
C TYR A 43 18.32 -7.49 5.66
N GLU A 44 17.15 -8.11 5.50
CA GLU A 44 16.49 -8.37 4.21
C GLU A 44 15.39 -7.36 3.90
N GLN A 45 14.95 -6.59 4.89
CA GLN A 45 13.86 -5.63 4.73
C GLN A 45 14.26 -4.45 3.84
N SER A 46 13.32 -4.00 3.00
CA SER A 46 13.46 -2.76 2.25
C SER A 46 13.55 -1.56 3.20
N PRO A 47 14.55 -0.66 3.05
CA PRO A 47 14.63 0.57 3.83
C PRO A 47 13.68 1.66 3.32
N ARG A 48 12.99 1.43 2.20
CA ARG A 48 12.07 2.41 1.60
C ARG A 48 10.71 2.36 2.30
N VAL A 49 10.22 3.53 2.72
CA VAL A 49 8.86 3.69 3.29
C VAL A 49 7.80 3.33 2.25
N PHE A 50 6.77 2.59 2.66
CA PHE A 50 5.63 2.29 1.81
C PHE A 50 4.58 3.39 1.89
N MET A 51 4.60 4.30 0.90
CA MET A 51 3.67 5.43 0.81
C MET A 51 2.26 5.00 0.39
N CYS A 52 1.24 5.77 0.75
CA CYS A 52 -0.14 5.42 0.40
C CYS A 52 -0.49 5.82 -1.05
N HIS A 53 -0.94 4.86 -1.87
CA HIS A 53 -1.44 5.11 -3.24
C HIS A 53 -2.61 6.08 -3.33
N GLN A 54 -3.41 6.21 -2.27
CA GLN A 54 -4.56 7.11 -2.20
C GLN A 54 -4.37 8.26 -1.20
N GLY A 55 -3.19 8.37 -0.62
CA GLY A 55 -2.87 9.42 0.33
C GLY A 55 -2.43 10.71 -0.35
N ARG A 56 -2.17 11.75 0.44
CA ARG A 56 -1.34 12.88 0.03
C ARG A 56 0.13 12.44 -0.05
N ARG A 57 0.98 13.28 -0.66
CA ARG A 57 2.42 12.98 -0.82
C ARG A 57 3.16 12.64 0.49
N ASN A 58 2.72 13.20 1.61
CA ASN A 58 3.28 12.99 2.94
C ASN A 58 2.47 12.00 3.81
N GLU A 59 1.68 11.12 3.20
CA GLU A 59 0.89 10.11 3.93
C GLU A 59 1.44 8.69 3.71
N VAL A 60 1.90 8.09 4.81
CA VAL A 60 2.35 6.70 4.87
C VAL A 60 1.16 5.74 4.82
N CYS A 61 1.34 4.58 4.19
CA CYS A 61 0.30 3.57 4.10
C CYS A 61 -0.03 2.97 5.48
N SER A 62 -1.20 3.30 6.02
CA SER A 62 -1.70 2.75 7.28
C SER A 62 -1.87 1.23 7.28
N GLY A 63 -2.18 0.64 6.13
CA GLY A 63 -2.32 -0.82 6.05
C GLY A 63 -0.96 -1.52 6.16
N TRP A 64 0.09 -0.91 5.59
CA TRP A 64 1.45 -1.38 5.77
C TRP A 64 1.95 -1.13 7.21
N LEU A 65 1.61 -0.01 7.83
CA LEU A 65 1.98 0.19 9.24
C LEU A 65 1.25 -0.80 10.17
N GLY A 66 -0.07 -0.91 10.02
CA GLY A 66 -0.91 -1.65 10.97
C GLY A 66 -1.02 -3.16 10.74
N HIS A 67 -0.34 -3.74 9.74
CA HIS A 67 -0.39 -5.20 9.52
C HIS A 67 0.43 -5.98 10.56
N THR A 68 1.40 -5.30 11.19
CA THR A 68 2.21 -5.80 12.30
C THR A 68 1.75 -5.16 13.61
N ASP A 69 1.90 -5.87 14.72
CA ASP A 69 1.63 -5.34 16.06
C ASP A 69 2.69 -4.32 16.50
N GLU A 70 3.90 -4.38 15.91
CA GLU A 70 5.03 -3.52 16.25
C GLU A 70 5.60 -2.85 14.98
N PRO A 71 5.03 -1.72 14.51
CA PRO A 71 5.51 -1.02 13.33
C PRO A 71 6.98 -0.57 13.43
N TRP A 72 7.45 -0.31 14.66
CA TRP A 72 8.84 0.03 14.95
C TRP A 72 9.84 -1.05 14.53
N GLU A 73 9.45 -2.33 14.44
CA GLU A 73 10.37 -3.39 14.02
C GLU A 73 10.72 -3.30 12.52
N MET A 74 9.93 -2.57 11.73
CA MET A 74 10.21 -2.35 10.32
C MET A 74 11.42 -1.42 10.13
N LEU A 75 12.42 -1.85 9.36
CA LEU A 75 13.64 -1.10 9.09
C LEU A 75 13.36 0.31 8.55
N ALA A 76 12.44 0.42 7.58
CA ALA A 76 12.06 1.69 6.98
C ALA A 76 11.45 2.67 7.99
N VAL A 77 10.72 2.18 8.99
CA VAL A 77 10.14 3.02 10.05
C VAL A 77 11.24 3.55 10.97
N ARG A 78 12.16 2.68 11.42
CA ARG A 78 13.29 3.10 12.25
C ARG A 78 14.15 4.16 11.58
N ILE A 79 14.56 3.92 10.33
CA ILE A 79 15.36 4.87 9.57
C ILE A 79 14.61 6.20 9.42
N GLY A 80 13.36 6.15 9.00
CA GLY A 80 12.57 7.35 8.73
C GLY A 80 12.30 8.20 9.98
N VAL A 81 12.11 7.58 11.15
CA VAL A 81 11.98 8.31 12.41
C VAL A 81 13.33 8.89 12.84
N LEU A 82 14.43 8.13 12.70
CA LEU A 82 15.77 8.59 13.08
C LEU A 82 16.27 9.75 12.22
N ASP A 83 15.96 9.76 10.92
CA ASP A 83 16.36 10.82 9.99
C ASP A 83 15.36 12.00 9.92
N GLY A 84 14.24 11.89 10.63
CA GLY A 84 13.21 12.92 10.71
C GLY A 84 12.30 13.00 9.48
N SER A 85 12.35 12.05 8.56
CA SER A 85 11.44 11.98 7.40
C SER A 85 10.06 11.39 7.73
N LEU A 86 9.94 10.65 8.83
CA LEU A 86 8.69 10.12 9.38
C LEU A 86 8.35 10.72 10.73
N ASP A 87 7.06 10.95 10.92
CA ASP A 87 6.52 11.33 12.22
C ASP A 87 6.55 10.11 13.16
N PRO A 88 6.92 10.27 14.45
CA PRO A 88 6.95 9.17 15.41
C PRO A 88 5.64 8.39 15.52
N SER A 89 4.49 9.00 15.21
CA SER A 89 3.20 8.30 15.15
C SER A 89 3.17 7.14 14.15
N CYS A 90 4.10 7.05 13.20
CA CYS A 90 4.28 5.86 12.37
C CYS A 90 4.72 4.62 13.15
N ALA A 91 5.56 4.79 14.18
CA ALA A 91 6.07 3.69 14.99
C ALA A 91 5.00 3.10 15.92
N GLU A 92 4.00 3.90 16.28
CA GLU A 92 2.94 3.59 17.24
C GLU A 92 1.59 3.32 16.55
N TYR A 93 1.56 3.29 15.22
CA TYR A 93 0.31 3.23 14.47
C TYR A 93 -0.41 1.89 14.70
N THR A 94 -1.69 1.96 15.05
CA THR A 94 -2.58 0.80 15.15
C THR A 94 -3.89 1.06 14.40
N THR A 95 -4.60 -0.02 14.06
CA THR A 95 -5.90 0.09 13.40
C THR A 95 -6.82 -1.07 13.77
N THR A 96 -8.13 -0.83 13.74
CA THR A 96 -9.16 -1.87 13.91
C THR A 96 -9.61 -2.48 12.58
N VAL A 97 -9.13 -1.96 11.46
CA VAL A 97 -9.43 -2.51 10.14
C VAL A 97 -8.74 -3.88 10.03
N PRO A 98 -9.45 -4.96 9.67
CA PRO A 98 -8.84 -6.27 9.48
C PRO A 98 -7.80 -6.27 8.34
N LEU A 99 -6.54 -6.56 8.67
CA LEU A 99 -5.44 -6.64 7.72
C LEU A 99 -4.91 -8.08 7.57
N PHE A 100 -4.26 -8.36 6.45
CA PHE A 100 -3.46 -9.56 6.27
C PHE A 100 -2.22 -9.49 7.17
N PRO A 101 -1.76 -10.61 7.74
CA PRO A 101 -0.68 -10.62 8.74
C PRO A 101 0.72 -10.40 8.15
N SER A 102 0.88 -10.42 6.83
CA SER A 102 2.16 -10.22 6.15
C SER A 102 1.96 -9.63 4.75
N GLY A 103 3.03 -9.05 4.21
CA GLY A 103 3.08 -8.61 2.82
C GLY A 103 2.91 -9.78 1.84
N THR A 104 3.43 -10.96 2.18
CA THR A 104 3.27 -12.21 1.41
C THR A 104 1.80 -12.62 1.34
N ALA A 105 1.10 -12.69 2.47
CA ALA A 105 -0.32 -13.04 2.49
C ALA A 105 -1.17 -12.02 1.70
N ALA A 106 -0.85 -10.73 1.84
CA ALA A 106 -1.49 -9.66 1.07
C ALA A 106 -1.22 -9.79 -0.45
N ALA A 107 0.01 -10.13 -0.84
CA ALA A 107 0.41 -10.30 -2.22
C ALA A 107 -0.22 -11.54 -2.86
N GLU A 108 -0.24 -12.68 -2.16
CA GLU A 108 -0.90 -13.92 -2.60
C GLU A 108 -2.39 -13.69 -2.85
N HIS A 109 -3.09 -13.07 -1.89
CA HIS A 109 -4.49 -12.71 -2.06
C HIS A 109 -4.67 -11.76 -3.24
N GLY A 110 -3.86 -10.71 -3.31
CA GLY A 110 -3.93 -9.68 -4.34
C GLY A 110 -3.73 -10.19 -5.76
N LYS A 111 -2.86 -11.18 -5.95
CA LYS A 111 -2.53 -11.73 -7.27
C LYS A 111 -3.47 -12.82 -7.75
N ARG A 112 -4.26 -13.45 -6.85
CA ARG A 112 -5.12 -14.61 -7.16
C ARG A 112 -6.00 -14.43 -8.40
N GLU A 113 -6.64 -13.28 -8.56
CA GLU A 113 -7.59 -13.01 -9.66
C GLU A 113 -7.09 -11.89 -10.60
N MET A 114 -5.78 -11.64 -10.63
CA MET A 114 -5.21 -10.51 -11.37
C MET A 114 -5.48 -10.54 -12.88
N LEU A 115 -5.41 -11.72 -13.49
CA LEU A 115 -5.64 -11.88 -14.94
C LEU A 115 -7.13 -11.87 -15.32
N SER A 116 -8.02 -12.03 -14.34
CA SER A 116 -9.46 -12.01 -14.55
C SER A 116 -10.18 -11.47 -13.29
N PRO A 117 -10.05 -10.16 -12.99
CA PRO A 117 -10.59 -9.58 -11.77
C PRO A 117 -12.13 -9.68 -11.74
N GLY A 118 -12.68 -10.02 -10.58
CA GLY A 118 -14.12 -10.05 -10.39
C GLY A 118 -14.78 -8.67 -10.48
N ALA A 119 -16.11 -8.63 -10.56
CA ALA A 119 -16.88 -7.39 -10.67
C ALA A 119 -16.57 -6.39 -9.55
N ASP A 120 -16.27 -6.86 -8.33
CA ASP A 120 -15.96 -6.02 -7.17
C ASP A 120 -14.58 -5.36 -7.31
N ALA A 121 -13.62 -6.08 -7.88
CA ALA A 121 -12.29 -5.57 -8.20
C ALA A 121 -12.40 -4.51 -9.30
N ALA A 122 -13.12 -4.78 -10.38
CA ALA A 122 -13.38 -3.82 -11.46
C ALA A 122 -14.01 -2.52 -10.94
N ARG A 123 -15.04 -2.61 -10.08
CA ARG A 123 -15.65 -1.42 -9.46
C ARG A 123 -14.68 -0.65 -8.56
N THR A 124 -13.79 -1.37 -7.87
CA THR A 124 -12.73 -0.74 -7.06
C THR A 124 -11.74 -0.01 -7.93
N ILE A 125 -11.26 -0.64 -9.01
CA ILE A 125 -10.34 -0.06 -9.99
C ILE A 125 -10.94 1.22 -10.57
N ASP A 126 -12.18 1.17 -11.07
CA ASP A 126 -12.87 2.33 -11.64
C ASP A 126 -12.94 3.50 -10.65
N LYS A 127 -13.24 3.19 -9.38
CA LYS A 127 -13.28 4.19 -8.31
C LYS A 127 -11.90 4.80 -8.06
N VAL A 128 -10.84 3.99 -8.01
CA VAL A 128 -9.47 4.49 -7.83
C VAL A 128 -9.07 5.38 -9.01
N THR A 129 -9.24 4.90 -10.24
CA THR A 129 -8.92 5.64 -11.47
C THR A 129 -9.63 6.99 -11.51
N LYS A 130 -10.94 7.01 -11.23
CA LYS A 130 -11.73 8.25 -11.18
C LYS A 130 -11.21 9.24 -10.14
N ILE A 131 -10.98 8.78 -8.90
CA ILE A 131 -10.52 9.66 -7.82
C ILE A 131 -9.12 10.21 -8.09
N ARG A 132 -8.25 9.40 -8.69
CA ARG A 132 -6.88 9.81 -9.04
C ARG A 132 -6.84 10.82 -10.17
N ALA A 133 -7.66 10.65 -11.21
CA ALA A 133 -7.85 11.66 -12.25
C ALA A 133 -8.34 13.00 -11.67
N LEU A 134 -9.33 12.98 -10.78
CA LEU A 134 -9.85 14.18 -10.11
C LEU A 134 -8.82 14.89 -9.22
N ARG A 135 -7.78 14.18 -8.77
CA ARG A 135 -6.68 14.74 -7.96
C ARG A 135 -5.49 15.21 -8.78
N GLY A 136 -5.57 15.13 -10.11
CA GLY A 136 -4.48 15.52 -11.01
C GLY A 136 -3.33 14.51 -11.08
N ASP A 137 -3.56 13.26 -10.67
CA ASP A 137 -2.58 12.17 -10.70
C ASP A 137 -3.19 10.92 -11.36
N PRO A 138 -3.59 11.01 -12.64
CA PRO A 138 -4.32 9.96 -13.33
C PRO A 138 -3.50 8.66 -13.42
N VAL A 139 -4.20 7.52 -13.39
CA VAL A 139 -3.60 6.20 -13.61
C VAL A 139 -4.13 5.64 -14.91
N THR A 140 -3.22 5.18 -15.74
CA THR A 140 -3.54 4.43 -16.96
C THR A 140 -3.84 2.99 -16.57
N LYS A 141 -5.00 2.49 -16.98
CA LYS A 141 -5.29 1.05 -16.92
C LYS A 141 -4.48 0.36 -18.00
N VAL A 142 -3.93 -0.80 -17.70
CA VAL A 142 -3.15 -1.59 -18.66
C VAL A 142 -3.74 -2.98 -18.78
N ASP A 143 -3.71 -3.53 -19.99
CA ASP A 143 -4.05 -4.92 -20.24
C ASP A 143 -3.09 -5.83 -19.46
N PRO A 144 -3.60 -6.82 -18.71
CA PRO A 144 -2.78 -7.63 -17.82
C PRO A 144 -1.87 -8.64 -18.56
N PHE A 145 -2.10 -8.87 -19.85
CA PHE A 145 -1.30 -9.77 -20.69
C PHE A 145 -0.27 -9.02 -21.54
N THR A 146 -0.62 -7.86 -22.07
CA THR A 146 0.24 -7.09 -22.98
C THR A 146 0.97 -5.95 -22.27
N GLY A 147 0.44 -5.47 -21.13
CA GLY A 147 0.93 -4.28 -20.46
C GLY A 147 0.63 -2.97 -21.20
N GLU A 148 -0.13 -3.04 -22.30
CA GLU A 148 -0.51 -1.87 -23.09
C GLU A 148 -1.68 -1.14 -22.43
N PRO A 149 -1.80 0.19 -22.59
CA PRO A 149 -2.95 0.94 -22.11
C PRO A 149 -4.29 0.38 -22.61
N GLU A 150 -5.27 0.22 -21.72
CA GLU A 150 -6.65 -0.08 -22.14
C GLU A 150 -7.24 1.11 -22.92
N ALA A 151 -7.94 0.83 -24.03
CA ALA A 151 -8.55 1.81 -24.93
C ALA A 151 -9.82 2.47 -24.35
#